data_AF-A0A8T4JKE3-F1
#
_entry.id   AF-A0A8T4JKE3-F1
#
_cell.length_a   1.000
_cell.length_b   1.000
_cell.length_c   1.000
_cell.angle_alpha   90.00
_cell.angle_beta   90.00
_cell.angle_gamma   90.00
#
_symmetry.space_group_name_H-M   'P 1'
#
loop_
_entity.id
_entity.type
_entity.pdbx_description
1 polymer ?
#
loop_
_entity_poly.entity_id
_entity_poly.type
_entity_poly.pdbx_seq_one_letter_code
_entity_poly.pdbx_strand_id
1 'polypeptide(L)'
;MSNEGYSLNQIITYRDMRDILIEAQRRIVENVDQSPEIMRKAAKSILEVLIPKYEEFVPEGVREKFGFNVEGLAELARGLLEDDVP
;
A
#
# COMPACT_ATOMS: atom_id res chain seq x y z
N MET A 1 -8.29 -11.83 -27.71
CA MET A 1 -8.25 -11.60 -26.25
C MET A 1 -7.15 -12.51 -25.71
N SER A 2 -5.98 -11.96 -25.41
CA SER A 2 -4.86 -12.74 -24.87
C SER A 2 -5.21 -13.20 -23.45
N ASN A 3 -5.27 -14.51 -23.27
CA ASN A 3 -5.41 -15.14 -21.96
C ASN A 3 -4.03 -15.14 -21.32
N GLU A 4 -3.58 -13.98 -20.81
CA GLU A 4 -2.32 -13.88 -20.06
C GLU A 4 -2.51 -14.52 -18.69
N GLY A 5 -2.34 -15.85 -18.65
CA GLY A 5 -2.26 -16.58 -17.41
C GLY A 5 -0.96 -16.22 -16.69
N TYR A 6 -1.05 -15.48 -15.59
CA TYR A 6 0.08 -15.28 -14.69
C TYR A 6 0.55 -16.62 -14.13
N SER A 7 1.87 -16.81 -13.99
CA SER A 7 2.41 -17.98 -13.30
C SER A 7 2.00 -17.98 -11.82
N LEU A 8 1.96 -19.17 -11.20
CA LEU A 8 1.63 -19.30 -9.77
C LEU A 8 2.56 -18.43 -8.89
N ASN A 9 3.85 -18.37 -9.22
CA ASN A 9 4.82 -17.55 -8.50
C ASN A 9 4.48 -16.05 -8.58
N GLN A 10 4.06 -15.56 -9.75
CA GLN A 10 3.63 -14.17 -9.90
C GLN A 10 2.38 -13.88 -9.08
N ILE A 11 1.39 -14.79 -9.08
CA ILE A 11 0.16 -14.66 -8.29
C ILE A 11 0.48 -14.59 -6.79
N ILE A 12 1.40 -15.43 -6.31
CA ILE A 12 1.86 -15.42 -4.91
C ILE A 12 2.54 -14.07 -4.59
N THR A 13 3.50 -13.64 -5.41
CA THR A 13 4.17 -12.34 -5.22
C THR A 13 3.18 -11.19 -5.16
N TYR A 14 2.20 -11.14 -6.06
CA TYR A 14 1.19 -10.06 -6.08
C TYR A 14 0.32 -10.06 -4.82
N ARG A 15 -0.05 -11.25 -4.34
CA ARG A 15 -0.77 -11.40 -3.09
C ARG A 15 0.05 -10.91 -1.90
N ASP A 16 1.30 -11.33 -1.80
CA ASP A 16 2.17 -10.97 -0.67
C ASP A 16 2.38 -9.45 -0.60
N MET A 17 2.59 -8.80 -1.75
CA MET A 17 2.73 -7.35 -1.81
C MET A 17 1.45 -6.61 -1.41
N ARG A 18 0.28 -7.12 -1.82
CA ARG A 18 -1.01 -6.58 -1.37
C ARG A 18 -1.16 -6.73 0.14
N ASP A 19 -0.83 -7.89 0.69
CA ASP A 19 -1.00 -8.19 2.11
C ASP A 19 -0.07 -7.29 2.97
N ILE A 20 1.12 -6.93 2.47
CA ILE A 20 1.99 -5.89 3.07
C ILE A 20 1.30 -4.53 3.14
N LEU A 21 0.65 -4.09 2.04
CA LEU A 21 -0.06 -2.81 2.02
C LEU A 21 -1.28 -2.79 2.95
N ILE A 22 -2.01 -3.90 3.04
CA ILE A 22 -3.13 -4.06 3.99
C ILE A 22 -2.64 -3.93 5.43
N GLU A 23 -1.53 -4.59 5.78
CA GLU A 23 -0.95 -4.48 7.12
C GLU A 23 -0.46 -3.05 7.40
N ALA A 24 0.12 -2.36 6.42
CA ALA A 24 0.50 -0.96 6.55
C ALA A 24 -0.73 -0.05 6.81
N GLN A 25 -1.81 -0.25 6.06
CA GLN A 25 -3.08 0.45 6.26
C GLN A 25 -3.64 0.19 7.67
N ARG A 26 -3.65 -1.07 8.11
CA ARG A 26 -4.16 -1.47 9.43
C ARG A 26 -3.42 -0.74 10.54
N ARG A 27 -2.09 -0.66 10.46
CA ARG A 27 -1.26 0.06 11.45
C ARG A 27 -1.55 1.56 11.50
N ILE A 28 -1.82 2.17 10.34
CA ILE A 28 -2.25 3.57 10.29
C ILE A 28 -3.60 3.73 10.97
N VAL A 29 -4.60 2.95 10.58
CA VAL A 29 -5.99 3.12 11.03
C VAL A 29 -6.15 2.78 12.51
N GLU A 30 -5.51 1.72 12.98
CA GLU A 30 -5.62 1.27 14.37
C GLU A 30 -4.85 2.17 15.35
N ASN A 31 -4.07 3.17 14.87
CA ASN A 31 -3.35 4.15 15.70
C ASN A 31 -2.70 3.51 16.94
N VAL A 32 -2.00 2.40 16.74
CA VAL A 32 -1.54 1.53 17.84
C VAL A 32 -0.46 2.23 18.66
N ASP A 33 -0.84 3.02 19.68
CA ASP A 33 0.01 3.68 20.70
C ASP A 33 1.33 4.29 20.16
N GLN A 34 1.37 4.68 18.89
CA GLN A 34 2.58 5.13 18.22
C GLN A 34 2.67 6.64 18.29
N SER A 35 3.87 7.14 18.56
CA SER A 35 4.11 8.58 18.55
C SER A 35 3.84 9.15 17.14
N PRO A 36 3.40 10.42 17.04
CA PRO A 36 3.19 11.06 15.74
C PRO A 36 4.41 11.02 14.82
N GLU A 37 5.63 11.00 15.36
CA GLU A 37 6.86 10.87 14.56
C GLU A 37 6.95 9.49 13.88
N ILE A 38 6.61 8.41 14.59
CA ILE A 38 6.63 7.06 14.02
C ILE A 38 5.58 6.93 12.92
N MET A 39 4.37 7.44 13.17
CA MET A 39 3.29 7.46 12.19
C MET A 39 3.68 8.23 10.93
N ARG A 40 4.34 9.39 11.06
CA ARG A 40 4.87 10.16 9.92
C ARG A 40 5.95 9.41 9.14
N LYS A 41 6.88 8.73 9.81
CA LYS A 41 7.88 7.89 9.14
C LYS A 41 7.24 6.74 8.38
N ALA A 42 6.22 6.10 8.97
CA ALA A 42 5.46 5.04 8.32
C ALA A 42 4.71 5.57 7.08
N ALA A 43 4.02 6.70 7.21
CA ALA A 43 3.31 7.36 6.12
C ALA A 43 4.25 7.70 4.94
N LYS A 44 5.43 8.28 5.23
CA LYS A 44 6.46 8.52 4.20
C LYS A 44 6.92 7.22 3.53
N SER A 45 7.20 6.19 4.32
CA SER A 45 7.63 4.90 3.75
C SER A 45 6.55 4.24 2.89
N ILE A 46 5.27 4.43 3.23
CA ILE A 46 4.15 3.93 2.42
C ILE A 46 4.12 4.65 1.07
N LEU A 47 4.17 5.98 1.08
CA LEU A 47 4.08 6.81 -0.12
C LEU A 47 5.30 6.70 -1.03
N GLU A 48 6.51 6.67 -0.46
CA GLU A 48 7.76 6.75 -1.21
C GLU A 48 8.33 5.38 -1.57
N VAL A 49 7.93 4.31 -0.87
CA VAL A 49 8.51 2.98 -1.06
C VAL A 49 7.45 1.92 -1.36
N LEU A 50 6.51 1.70 -0.44
CA LEU A 50 5.63 0.52 -0.54
C LEU A 50 4.65 0.64 -1.72
N ILE A 51 3.99 1.79 -1.88
CA ILE A 51 3.09 2.03 -3.01
C ILE A 51 3.86 1.97 -4.33
N PRO A 52 4.95 2.75 -4.55
CA PRO A 52 5.71 2.68 -5.80
C PRO A 52 6.19 1.28 -6.14
N LYS A 53 6.67 0.50 -5.15
CA LYS A 53 7.06 -0.89 -5.38
C LYS A 53 5.86 -1.75 -5.77
N TYR A 54 4.73 -1.62 -5.10
CA TYR A 54 3.51 -2.33 -5.48
C TYR A 54 3.10 -2.03 -6.92
N GLU A 55 3.14 -0.77 -7.34
CA GLU A 55 2.79 -0.39 -8.71
C GLU A 55 3.82 -0.84 -9.76
N GLU A 56 5.11 -0.89 -9.39
CA GLU A 56 6.20 -1.39 -10.23
C GLU A 56 6.06 -2.90 -10.50
N PHE A 57 5.73 -3.68 -9.46
CA PHE A 57 5.71 -5.13 -9.54
C PHE A 57 4.34 -5.70 -9.91
N VAL A 58 3.24 -5.02 -9.57
CA VAL A 58 1.87 -5.52 -9.76
C VAL A 58 1.21 -4.77 -10.92
N PRO A 59 0.98 -5.42 -12.07
CA PRO A 59 0.34 -4.79 -13.22
C PRO A 59 -1.03 -4.20 -12.88
N GLU A 60 -1.42 -3.10 -13.52
CA GLU A 60 -2.72 -2.43 -13.29
C GLU A 60 -3.92 -3.39 -13.34
N GLY A 61 -4.04 -4.20 -14.39
CA GLY A 61 -5.13 -5.17 -14.52
C GLY A 61 -5.10 -6.31 -13.48
N VAL A 62 -4.00 -6.47 -12.73
CA VAL A 62 -3.92 -7.32 -11.54
C VAL A 62 -4.39 -6.56 -10.31
N ARG A 63 -3.92 -5.33 -10.11
CA ARG A 63 -4.31 -4.48 -8.98
C ARG A 63 -5.83 -4.37 -8.86
N GLU A 64 -6.51 -4.13 -9.99
CA GLU A 64 -7.98 -4.08 -10.08
C GLU A 64 -8.65 -5.39 -9.63
N LYS A 65 -8.10 -6.55 -10.03
CA LYS A 65 -8.65 -7.87 -9.68
C LYS A 65 -8.46 -8.21 -8.21
N PHE A 66 -7.37 -7.74 -7.61
CA PHE A 66 -7.04 -8.03 -6.22
C PHE A 66 -7.80 -7.13 -5.23
N GLY A 67 -8.49 -6.09 -5.71
CA GLY A 67 -9.48 -5.31 -4.96
C GLY A 67 -8.91 -4.44 -3.83
N PHE A 68 -7.61 -4.13 -3.87
CA PHE A 68 -6.99 -3.27 -2.88
C PHE A 68 -6.99 -1.80 -3.33
N ASN A 69 -7.53 -0.92 -2.47
CA ASN A 69 -7.59 0.51 -2.76
C ASN A 69 -6.27 1.21 -2.40
N VAL A 70 -5.32 1.20 -3.33
CA VAL A 70 -4.01 1.87 -3.19
C VAL A 70 -4.17 3.37 -2.97
N GLU A 71 -5.07 4.03 -3.70
CA GLU A 71 -5.27 5.48 -3.57
C GLU A 71 -5.81 5.83 -2.17
N GLY A 72 -6.75 5.05 -1.64
CA GLY A 72 -7.24 5.25 -0.27
C GLY A 72 -6.14 5.10 0.78
N LEU A 73 -5.18 4.19 0.59
CA LEU A 73 -4.00 4.11 1.46
C LEU A 73 -3.08 5.33 1.27
N ALA A 74 -2.90 5.81 0.04
CA ALA A 74 -2.11 7.01 -0.23
C ALA A 74 -2.73 8.25 0.44
N GLU A 75 -4.04 8.44 0.33
CA GLU A 75 -4.79 9.52 0.99
C GLU A 75 -4.63 9.47 2.51
N LEU A 76 -4.79 8.29 3.12
CA LEU A 76 -4.56 8.11 4.55
C LEU A 76 -3.13 8.50 4.97
N ALA A 77 -2.12 8.07 4.19
CA ALA A 77 -0.74 8.41 4.47
C ALA A 77 -0.45 9.91 4.28
N ARG A 78 -1.03 10.56 3.26
CA ARG A 78 -0.90 12.01 3.06
C ARG A 78 -1.53 12.79 4.22
N GLY A 79 -2.71 12.39 4.69
CA GLY A 79 -3.38 13.02 5.84
C GLY A 79 -2.51 13.05 7.09
N LEU A 80 -1.80 11.96 7.39
CA LEU A 80 -0.85 11.90 8.51
C LEU A 80 0.37 12.83 8.38
N LEU A 81 0.68 13.29 7.16
CA LEU A 81 1.76 14.26 6.90
C LEU A 81 1.24 15.71 6.89
N GLU A 82 -0.04 15.91 6.56
CA GLU A 82 -0.70 17.22 6.45
C GLU A 82 -1.26 17.74 7.78
N ASP A 83 -1.64 16.86 8.72
CA ASP A 83 -2.11 17.23 10.09
C ASP A 83 -1.03 17.93 10.96
N ASP A 84 0.11 18.28 10.37
CA ASP A 84 1.29 18.87 11.00
C ASP A 84 1.69 20.20 10.32
N VAL A 85 0.72 20.93 9.74
CA VAL A 85 0.89 22.36 9.45
C VAL A 85 0.75 23.12 10.79
N PRO A 86 1.82 23.76 11.30
CA PRO A 86 1.77 24.54 12.54
C PRO A 86 0.86 25.76 12.44
#